data_AF-A0A379F4Z3-F1
#
_entry.id   AF-A0A379F4Z3-F1
#
_cell.length_a   1.000
_cell.length_b   1.000
_cell.length_c   1.000
_cell.angle_alpha   90.00
_cell.angle_beta   90.00
_cell.angle_gamma   90.00
#
_symmetry.space_group_name_H-M   'P 1'
#
loop_
_entity.id
_entity.type
_entity.pdbx_description
1 polymer ?
#
loop_
_entity_poly.entity_id
_entity_poly.type
_entity_poly.pdbx_seq_one_letter_code
_entity_poly.pdbx_strand_id
1 'polypeptide(L)'
;MRKYLTVVCSLLVSSSISLAWASDPMQTTGQIYLRGAIVDPACEMNFTLDKAEYQCYKHNKVFTSTQSIVPASFNQSQQTIILPQDMGKAEIRWMDNAQKNGVIDVQYF
;
A
#
# COMPACT_ATOMS: atom_id res chain seq x y z
N MET A 1 -44.42 44.23 13.60
CA MET A 1 -43.08 43.79 14.05
C MET A 1 -42.44 42.73 13.15
N ARG A 2 -43.15 41.66 12.76
CA ARG A 2 -42.60 40.56 11.93
C ARG A 2 -41.95 41.02 10.60
N LYS A 3 -42.56 41.97 9.88
CA LYS A 3 -42.04 42.50 8.60
C LYS A 3 -40.72 43.27 8.76
N TYR A 4 -40.57 44.04 9.84
CA TYR A 4 -39.34 44.78 10.13
C TYR A 4 -38.20 43.86 10.55
N LEU A 5 -38.51 42.80 11.30
CA LEU A 5 -37.54 41.77 11.66
C LEU A 5 -36.96 41.08 10.41
N THR A 6 -37.80 40.77 9.41
CA THR A 6 -37.34 40.13 8.17
C THR A 6 -36.41 41.05 7.37
N VAL A 7 -36.69 42.35 7.33
CA VAL A 7 -35.86 43.35 6.64
C VAL A 7 -34.51 43.52 7.33
N VAL A 8 -34.49 43.57 8.66
CA VAL A 8 -33.24 43.68 9.44
C VAL A 8 -32.39 42.41 9.27
N CYS A 9 -33.00 41.22 9.31
CA CYS A 9 -32.27 39.97 9.08
C CYS A 9 -31.69 39.88 7.66
N SER A 10 -32.40 40.36 6.64
CA SER A 10 -31.90 40.32 5.25
C SER A 10 -30.75 41.32 5.01
N LEU A 11 -30.76 42.48 5.67
CA LEU A 11 -29.65 43.43 5.66
C LEU A 11 -28.40 42.91 6.39
N LEU A 12 -28.58 42.14 7.47
CA LEU A 12 -27.47 41.55 8.20
C LEU A 12 -26.81 40.38 7.44
N VAL A 13 -27.57 39.66 6.61
CA VAL A 13 -27.01 38.57 5.79
C VAL A 13 -26.24 39.11 4.58
N SER A 14 -26.63 40.25 4.03
CA SER A 14 -25.89 40.87 2.90
C SER A 14 -24.58 41.53 3.33
N SER A 15 -24.44 41.98 4.57
CA SER A 15 -23.18 42.55 5.09
C SER A 15 -22.10 41.50 5.40
N SER A 16 -22.46 40.21 5.44
CA SER A 16 -21.53 39.09 5.67
C SER A 16 -20.89 38.51 4.41
N ILE A 17 -21.10 39.11 3.23
CA ILE A 17 -20.41 38.66 2.01
C ILE A 17 -18.99 39.22 2.07
N SER A 18 -18.09 38.49 2.73
CA SER A 18 -16.66 38.74 2.65
C SER A 18 -16.25 38.63 1.19
N LEU A 19 -15.80 39.75 0.61
CA LEU A 19 -15.04 39.72 -0.63
C LEU A 19 -13.77 38.94 -0.32
N ALA A 20 -13.78 37.64 -0.58
CA ALA A 20 -12.57 36.85 -0.62
C ALA A 20 -11.84 37.24 -1.91
N TRP A 21 -10.90 38.18 -1.79
CA TRP A 21 -9.95 38.44 -2.87
C TRP A 21 -9.15 37.15 -3.01
N ALA A 22 -9.36 36.44 -4.12
CA ALA A 22 -8.48 35.35 -4.49
C ALA A 22 -7.10 35.97 -4.68
N SER A 23 -6.19 35.73 -3.73
CA SER A 23 -4.78 36.09 -3.89
C SER A 23 -4.28 35.43 -5.17
N ASP A 24 -3.74 36.23 -6.09
CA ASP A 24 -3.08 35.68 -7.28
C ASP A 24 -2.11 34.58 -6.85
N PRO A 25 -2.18 33.37 -7.43
CA PRO A 25 -1.30 32.29 -7.04
C PRO A 25 0.13 32.73 -7.34
N MET A 26 0.90 33.03 -6.29
CA MET A 26 2.30 33.37 -6.41
C MET A 26 3.03 32.12 -6.95
N GLN A 27 3.26 32.09 -8.27
CA GLN A 27 4.00 31.01 -8.92
C GLN A 27 5.45 31.07 -8.46
N THR A 28 5.73 30.37 -7.39
CA THR A 28 7.08 30.18 -6.87
C THR A 28 7.69 28.97 -7.57
N THR A 29 8.80 29.22 -8.25
CA THR A 29 9.61 28.17 -8.89
C THR A 29 10.68 27.70 -7.93
N GLY A 30 10.96 26.39 -7.94
CA GLY A 30 11.94 25.76 -7.06
C GLY A 30 12.56 24.55 -7.74
N GLN A 31 13.66 24.05 -7.18
CA GLN A 31 14.35 22.86 -7.70
C GLN A 31 13.93 21.62 -6.89
N ILE A 32 13.55 20.56 -7.60
CA ILE A 32 13.28 19.25 -7.01
C ILE A 32 14.48 18.34 -7.32
N TYR A 33 15.04 17.74 -6.27
CA TYR A 33 16.10 16.75 -6.42
C TYR A 33 15.54 15.36 -6.15
N LEU A 34 15.51 14.52 -7.18
CA LEU A 34 15.17 13.10 -7.08
C LEU A 34 16.46 12.32 -6.84
N ARG A 35 16.47 11.47 -5.80
CA ARG A 35 17.55 10.55 -5.51
C ARG A 35 16.98 9.14 -5.45
N GLY A 36 17.67 8.20 -6.08
CA GLY A 36 17.31 6.79 -6.08
C GLY A 36 18.52 5.94 -6.42
N ALA A 37 18.44 4.65 -6.12
CA ALA A 37 19.41 3.66 -6.55
C ALA A 37 18.74 2.71 -7.54
N ILE A 38 19.50 2.26 -8.54
CA ILE A 38 19.09 1.12 -9.36
C ILE A 38 19.51 -0.12 -8.58
N VAL A 39 18.53 -0.86 -8.07
CA VAL A 39 18.74 -2.15 -7.41
C VAL A 39 18.25 -3.26 -8.34
N ASP A 40 18.81 -4.46 -8.20
CA ASP A 40 18.26 -5.64 -8.88
C ASP A 40 16.80 -5.81 -8.44
N PRO A 41 15.83 -5.92 -9.37
CA PRO A 41 14.44 -6.09 -9.00
C PRO A 41 14.27 -7.43 -8.24
N ALA A 42 13.27 -7.48 -7.36
CA ALA A 42 12.83 -8.76 -6.81
C ALA A 42 12.48 -9.71 -7.97
N CYS A 43 12.73 -11.01 -7.81
CA CYS A 43 12.36 -11.99 -8.82
C CYS A 43 10.85 -11.97 -9.04
N GLU A 44 10.41 -11.99 -10.28
CA GLU A 44 9.01 -12.22 -10.61
C GLU A 44 8.66 -13.67 -10.27
N MET A 45 7.52 -13.87 -9.61
CA MET A 45 7.06 -15.17 -9.18
C MET A 45 5.71 -15.47 -9.83
N ASN A 46 5.60 -16.65 -10.45
CA ASN A 46 4.36 -17.16 -11.01
C ASN A 46 4.08 -18.55 -10.44
N PHE A 47 2.87 -18.75 -9.93
CA PHE A 47 2.47 -20.00 -9.26
C PHE A 47 1.39 -20.71 -10.08
N THR A 48 1.57 -22.00 -10.34
CA THR A 48 0.49 -22.92 -10.71
C THR A 48 0.19 -23.84 -9.53
N LEU A 49 -0.82 -24.72 -9.68
CA LEU A 49 -1.20 -25.70 -8.66
C LEU A 49 -0.04 -26.60 -8.21
N ASP A 50 0.93 -26.85 -9.08
CA ASP A 50 1.98 -27.85 -8.92
C ASP A 50 3.41 -27.30 -8.94
N LYS A 51 3.60 -26.05 -9.36
CA LYS A 51 4.93 -25.45 -9.51
C LYS A 51 4.97 -23.96 -9.21
N ALA A 52 6.11 -23.52 -8.69
CA ALA A 52 6.49 -22.12 -8.55
C ALA A 52 7.58 -21.84 -9.58
N GLU A 53 7.36 -20.86 -10.44
CA GLU A 53 8.33 -20.36 -11.40
C GLU A 53 8.86 -19.00 -10.91
N TYR A 54 10.18 -18.89 -10.85
CA TYR A 54 10.90 -17.69 -10.45
C TYR A 54 11.67 -17.15 -11.65
N GLN A 55 11.46 -15.88 -11.99
CA GLN A 55 12.20 -15.17 -13.03
C GLN A 55 12.98 -14.02 -12.39
N CYS A 56 14.30 -14.21 -12.27
CA CYS A 56 15.19 -13.26 -11.63
C CYS A 56 16.03 -12.53 -12.69
N TYR A 57 16.03 -11.20 -12.66
CA TYR A 57 16.96 -10.42 -13.47
C TYR A 57 18.26 -10.19 -12.69
N LYS A 58 19.38 -10.68 -13.22
CA LYS A 58 20.71 -10.53 -12.59
C LYS A 58 21.79 -10.44 -13.66
N HIS A 59 22.78 -9.56 -13.50
CA HIS A 59 23.90 -9.39 -14.46
C HIS A 59 23.44 -9.25 -15.93
N ASN A 60 22.41 -8.45 -16.17
CA ASN A 60 21.80 -8.23 -17.49
C ASN A 60 21.22 -9.50 -18.16
N LYS A 61 20.86 -10.52 -17.36
CA LYS A 61 20.28 -11.77 -17.84
C LYS A 61 19.06 -12.16 -17.01
N VAL A 62 18.12 -12.84 -17.66
CA VAL A 62 16.98 -13.48 -16.98
C VAL A 62 17.38 -14.90 -16.61
N PHE A 63 17.22 -15.24 -15.34
CA PHE A 63 17.38 -16.58 -14.80
C PHE A 63 16.01 -17.12 -14.42
N THR A 64 15.65 -18.27 -15.00
CA THR A 64 14.41 -18.96 -14.66
C THR A 64 14.71 -20.18 -13.80
N SER A 65 13.99 -20.31 -12.68
CA SER A 65 14.02 -21.50 -11.82
C SER A 65 12.60 -21.99 -11.58
N THR A 66 12.37 -23.29 -11.73
CA THR A 66 11.07 -23.92 -11.45
C THR A 66 11.22 -24.88 -10.28
N GLN A 67 10.37 -24.75 -9.27
CA GLN A 67 10.28 -25.67 -8.14
C GLN A 67 8.90 -26.30 -8.10
N SER A 68 8.82 -27.60 -7.78
CA SER A 68 7.52 -28.23 -7.54
C SER A 68 7.02 -27.88 -6.15
N ILE A 69 5.76 -27.48 -6.04
CA ILE A 69 5.10 -27.12 -4.77
C ILE A 69 4.32 -28.31 -4.21
N VAL A 70 4.01 -29.31 -5.04
CA VAL A 70 3.25 -30.47 -4.63
C VAL A 70 4.20 -31.48 -3.97
N PRO A 71 3.99 -31.83 -2.68
CA PRO A 71 4.78 -32.87 -2.03
C PRO A 71 4.66 -34.18 -2.81
N ALA A 72 5.73 -34.97 -2.90
CA ALA A 72 5.69 -36.29 -3.56
C ALA A 72 4.63 -37.25 -2.95
N SER A 73 4.11 -36.94 -1.75
CA SER A 73 3.05 -37.66 -1.05
C SER A 73 1.63 -37.19 -1.40
N PHE A 74 1.45 -36.20 -2.27
CA PHE A 74 0.15 -35.63 -2.58
C PHE A 74 -0.61 -36.52 -3.58
N ASN A 75 -1.66 -37.18 -3.10
CA ASN A 75 -2.52 -38.02 -3.93
C ASN A 75 -3.74 -37.18 -4.37
N GLN A 76 -3.95 -37.03 -5.69
CA GLN A 76 -5.02 -36.21 -6.28
C GLN A 76 -6.45 -36.58 -5.83
N SER A 77 -6.64 -37.70 -5.12
CA SER A 77 -7.94 -38.10 -4.57
C SER A 77 -8.38 -37.30 -3.33
N GLN A 78 -7.51 -36.48 -2.73
CA GLN A 78 -7.86 -35.61 -1.61
C GLN A 78 -8.26 -34.23 -2.14
N GLN A 79 -9.56 -34.05 -2.36
CA GLN A 79 -10.18 -32.86 -2.99
C GLN A 79 -10.07 -31.56 -2.19
N THR A 80 -9.40 -31.56 -1.04
CA THR A 80 -9.26 -30.39 -0.18
C THR A 80 -7.82 -30.27 0.29
N ILE A 81 -7.15 -29.24 -0.22
CA ILE A 81 -5.89 -28.77 0.33
C ILE A 81 -6.24 -28.12 1.67
N ILE A 82 -6.05 -28.86 2.76
CA ILE A 82 -6.06 -28.27 4.10
C ILE A 82 -4.66 -27.72 4.32
N LEU A 83 -4.49 -26.42 4.09
CA LEU A 83 -3.30 -25.70 4.51
C LEU A 83 -3.19 -25.88 6.04
N PRO A 84 -2.07 -26.40 6.57
CA PRO A 84 -1.85 -26.48 8.01
C PRO A 84 -2.12 -25.12 8.64
N GLN A 85 -2.80 -25.10 9.79
CA GLN A 85 -3.13 -23.85 10.49
C GLN A 85 -1.87 -23.04 10.87
N ASP A 86 -0.71 -23.69 10.81
CA ASP A 86 0.61 -23.23 11.27
C ASP A 86 1.61 -23.05 10.11
N MET A 87 1.14 -22.79 8.88
CA MET A 87 1.96 -22.57 7.67
C MET A 87 2.97 -21.43 7.76
N GLY A 88 2.91 -20.65 8.84
CA GLY A 88 3.88 -19.61 9.10
C GLY A 88 3.70 -19.02 10.48
N LYS A 89 4.71 -18.27 10.91
CA LYS A 89 4.69 -17.50 12.14
C LYS A 89 4.86 -16.03 11.80
N ALA A 90 3.98 -15.19 12.36
CA ALA A 90 4.14 -13.74 12.32
C ALA A 90 4.54 -13.25 13.71
N GLU A 91 5.64 -12.50 13.79
CA GLU A 91 6.08 -11.82 15.01
C GLU A 91 6.15 -10.31 14.76
N ILE A 92 5.61 -9.54 15.71
CA ILE A 92 5.65 -8.08 15.65
C ILE A 92 6.62 -7.59 16.72
N ARG A 93 7.66 -6.88 16.29
CA ARG A 93 8.57 -6.17 17.18
C ARG A 93 8.28 -4.68 17.15
N TRP A 94 7.67 -4.19 18.23
CA TRP A 94 7.39 -2.77 18.41
C TRP A 94 8.69 -1.98 18.63
N MET A 95 8.81 -0.84 17.96
CA MET A 95 9.98 0.04 18.02
C MET A 95 9.80 1.18 19.02
N ASP A 96 8.60 1.37 19.54
CA ASP A 96 8.28 2.37 20.54
C ASP A 96 7.31 1.84 21.60
N ASN A 97 7.35 2.45 22.78
CA ASN A 97 6.51 2.08 23.92
C ASN A 97 5.03 2.39 23.69
N ALA A 98 4.71 3.29 22.76
CA ALA A 98 3.34 3.61 22.39
C ALA A 98 2.76 2.63 21.35
N GLN A 99 3.55 1.64 20.91
CA GLN A 99 3.22 0.66 19.88
C GLN A 99 2.69 1.29 18.58
N LYS A 100 3.23 2.46 18.20
CA LYS A 100 2.81 3.16 16.98
C LYS A 100 3.60 2.73 15.75
N ASN A 101 4.85 2.31 15.95
CA ASN A 101 5.74 1.83 14.91
C ASN A 101 6.25 0.43 15.27
N GLY A 102 6.23 -0.48 14.31
CA GLY A 102 6.69 -1.85 14.51
C GLY A 102 7.18 -2.48 13.21
N VAL A 103 8.00 -3.51 13.36
CA VAL A 103 8.45 -4.37 12.26
C VAL A 103 7.73 -5.71 12.40
N ILE A 104 7.16 -6.18 11.30
CA ILE A 104 6.50 -7.49 11.22
C ILE A 104 7.46 -8.42 10.49
N ASP A 105 7.86 -9.51 11.15
CA ASP A 105 8.58 -10.62 10.54
C ASP A 105 7.58 -11.75 10.27
N VAL A 106 7.54 -12.22 9.03
CA VAL A 106 6.64 -13.29 8.60
C VAL A 106 7.50 -14.40 8.02
N GLN A 107 7.51 -15.55 8.71
CA GLN A 107 8.20 -16.74 8.29
C GLN A 107 7.17 -17.76 7.82
N TYR A 108 7.36 -18.29 6.62
CA TYR A 108 6.56 -19.40 6.09
C TYR A 108 7.40 -20.69 6.17
N PHE A 109 6.77 -21.80 6.54
CA PHE A 109 7.43 -23.12 6.68
C PHE A 109 7.14 -24.03 5.48
#